data_AF-A0A418M6Y5-F1
#
_entry.id   AF-A0A418M6Y5-F1
#
_cell.length_a   1.000
_cell.length_b   1.000
_cell.length_c   1.000
_cell.angle_alpha   90.00
_cell.angle_beta   90.00
_cell.angle_gamma   90.00
#
_symmetry.space_group_name_H-M   'P 1'
#
loop_
_entity.id
_entity.type
_entity.pdbx_description
1 polymer ?
#
loop_
_entity_poly.entity_id
_entity_poly.type
_entity_poly.pdbx_seq_one_letter_code
_entity_poly.pdbx_strand_id
1 'polypeptide(L)'
;MATITHSTATYTSNTQTGWLTAYNQFIEKAEFNRIGWAATVLTIQGCVLSPALLLIMAYFGGGDWQFLVGNLSFLMVLIPILAAQPVKYIFPAFALSLLLHAALILVNLLY
;
A
#
# COMPACT_ATOMS: atom_id res chain seq x y z
N MET A 1 1.96 -54.84 35.43
CA MET A 1 1.96 -53.37 35.33
C MET A 1 2.31 -53.03 33.89
N ALA A 2 1.32 -52.75 33.05
CA ALA A 2 1.54 -52.51 31.63
C ALA A 2 1.85 -51.03 31.41
N THR A 3 3.09 -50.73 31.00
CA THR A 3 3.52 -49.39 30.63
C THR A 3 2.95 -49.04 29.27
N ILE A 4 2.08 -48.02 29.21
CA ILE A 4 1.55 -47.49 27.96
C ILE A 4 2.63 -46.56 27.38
N THR A 5 3.31 -47.01 26.32
CA THR A 5 4.24 -46.19 25.55
C THR A 5 3.43 -45.23 24.68
N HIS A 6 3.25 -44.00 25.15
CA HIS A 6 2.64 -42.93 24.35
C HIS A 6 3.66 -42.49 23.28
N SER A 7 3.49 -42.98 22.06
CA SER A 7 4.29 -42.54 20.91
C SER A 7 3.86 -41.11 20.57
N THR A 8 4.62 -40.12 21.06
CA THR A 8 4.44 -38.72 20.68
C THR A 8 4.73 -38.63 19.18
N ALA A 9 3.67 -38.55 18.37
CA ALA A 9 3.82 -38.15 16.98
C ALA A 9 4.41 -36.74 16.99
N THR A 10 5.70 -36.64 16.69
CA THR A 10 6.35 -35.36 16.39
C THR A 10 5.67 -34.85 15.12
N TYR A 11 4.62 -34.06 15.26
CA TYR A 11 4.12 -33.24 14.18
C TYR A 11 5.28 -32.28 13.88
N THR A 12 6.08 -32.61 12.87
CA THR A 12 6.81 -31.60 12.12
C THR A 12 5.73 -30.74 11.50
N SER A 13 5.25 -29.75 12.25
CA SER A 13 4.60 -28.58 11.68
C SER A 13 5.64 -28.00 10.77
N ASN A 14 5.60 -28.44 9.51
CA ASN A 14 6.23 -27.77 8.40
C ASN A 14 5.64 -26.37 8.49
N THR A 15 6.36 -25.46 9.17
CA THR A 15 6.08 -24.05 9.19
C THR A 15 6.30 -23.65 7.74
N GLN A 16 5.25 -23.86 6.93
CA GLN A 16 5.11 -23.20 5.67
C GLN A 16 5.24 -21.72 6.05
N THR A 17 6.44 -21.19 5.83
CA THR A 17 6.75 -19.78 5.83
C THR A 17 6.00 -19.19 4.64
N GLY A 18 4.68 -19.18 4.75
CA GLY A 18 3.78 -18.68 3.75
C GLY A 18 4.00 -17.18 3.62
N TRP A 19 3.89 -16.68 2.40
CA TRP A 19 3.94 -15.26 2.08
C TRP A 19 3.03 -14.42 3.00
N LEU A 20 1.89 -14.99 3.43
CA LEU A 20 0.96 -14.37 4.36
C LEU A 20 1.57 -14.18 5.76
N THR A 21 2.32 -15.15 6.26
CA THR A 21 3.01 -15.08 7.55
C THR A 21 4.12 -14.03 7.52
N ALA A 22 4.89 -13.98 6.43
CA ALA A 22 5.92 -12.95 6.23
C ALA A 22 5.31 -11.54 6.10
N TYR A 23 4.17 -11.41 5.41
CA TYR A 23 3.45 -10.14 5.30
C TYR A 23 2.92 -9.65 6.65
N ASN A 24 2.30 -10.52 7.45
CA ASN A 24 1.81 -10.15 8.78
C ASN A 24 2.96 -9.72 9.70
N GLN A 25 4.11 -10.41 9.67
CA GLN A 25 5.32 -10.00 10.39
C GLN A 25 5.86 -8.65 9.93
N PHE A 26 5.77 -8.33 8.63
CA PHE A 26 6.15 -7.02 8.11
C PHE A 26 5.21 -5.92 8.61
N ILE A 27 3.90 -6.15 8.56
CA ILE A 27 2.89 -5.20 9.05
C ILE A 27 3.07 -4.94 10.55
N GLU A 28 3.31 -5.98 11.35
CA GLU A 28 3.53 -5.86 12.79
C GLU A 28 4.75 -4.99 13.11
N LYS A 29 5.85 -5.17 12.38
CA LYS A 29 7.04 -4.30 12.50
C LYS A 29 6.79 -2.87 11.99
N ALA A 30 6.00 -2.74 10.92
CA ALA A 30 5.67 -1.44 10.33
C ALA A 30 4.72 -0.63 11.22
N GLU A 31 3.91 -1.28 12.06
CA GLU A 31 2.98 -0.60 12.97
C GLU A 31 3.70 0.25 14.02
N PHE A 32 4.85 -0.20 14.52
CA PHE A 32 5.68 0.60 15.45
C PHE A 32 6.11 1.94 14.86
N ASN A 33 6.31 2.00 13.55
CA ASN A 33 6.63 3.23 12.82
C ASN A 33 5.47 3.72 11.95
N ARG A 34 4.22 3.57 12.40
CA ARG A 34 3.03 3.97 11.64
C ARG A 34 3.09 5.41 11.15
N ILE A 35 3.55 6.33 12.01
CA ILE A 35 3.64 7.76 11.67
C ILE A 35 4.73 8.01 10.63
N GLY A 36 5.88 7.32 10.73
CA GLY A 36 6.92 7.39 9.71
C GLY A 36 6.42 6.91 8.35
N TRP A 37 5.73 5.77 8.30
CA TRP A 37 5.14 5.25 7.07
C TRP A 37 4.07 6.16 6.49
N ALA A 38 3.17 6.69 7.33
CA ALA A 38 2.16 7.65 6.90
C ALA A 38 2.79 8.94 6.34
N ALA A 39 3.83 9.47 7.00
CA ALA A 39 4.55 10.63 6.53
C ALA A 39 5.24 10.36 5.17
N THR A 40 5.95 9.24 5.04
CA THR A 40 6.58 8.84 3.76
C THR A 40 5.56 8.69 2.63
N VAL A 41 4.41 8.07 2.91
CA VAL A 41 3.33 7.93 1.91
C VAL A 41 2.80 9.30 1.50
N LEU A 42 2.55 10.21 2.46
CA LEU A 42 2.09 11.57 2.15
C LEU A 42 3.12 12.38 1.35
N THR A 43 4.41 12.27 1.67
CA THR A 43 5.44 13.00 0.93
C THR A 43 5.59 12.48 -0.49
N ILE A 44 5.63 11.16 -0.69
CA ILE A 44 5.71 10.59 -2.05
C ILE A 44 4.46 10.98 -2.85
N GLN A 45 3.29 10.82 -2.26
CA GLN A 45 2.02 11.14 -2.90
C GLN A 45 1.91 12.63 -3.25
N GLY A 46 2.07 13.51 -2.28
CA GLY A 46 1.82 14.95 -2.45
C GLY A 46 2.96 15.68 -3.17
N CYS A 47 4.21 15.24 -3.00
CA CYS A 47 5.37 15.95 -3.52
C CYS A 47 5.96 15.31 -4.78
N VAL A 48 5.66 14.04 -5.07
CA VAL A 48 6.17 13.37 -6.27
C VAL A 48 5.05 13.08 -7.25
N LEU A 49 3.98 12.38 -6.82
CA LEU A 49 2.92 11.96 -7.74
C LEU A 49 2.08 13.13 -8.23
N SER A 50 1.62 14.02 -7.34
CA SER A 50 0.78 15.15 -7.75
C SER A 50 1.51 16.12 -8.70
N PRO A 51 2.77 16.55 -8.45
CA PRO A 51 3.48 17.41 -9.38
C PRO A 51 3.83 16.71 -10.69
N ALA A 52 4.14 15.41 -10.66
CA ALA A 52 4.38 14.63 -11.88
C ALA A 52 3.14 14.58 -12.78
N LEU A 53 1.96 14.35 -12.20
CA LEU A 53 0.69 14.38 -12.94
C LEU A 53 0.43 15.77 -13.52
N LEU A 54 0.59 16.83 -12.73
CA LEU A 54 0.38 18.21 -13.21
C LEU A 54 1.35 18.58 -14.33
N LEU A 55 2.61 18.15 -14.23
CA LEU A 55 3.60 18.35 -15.28
C LEU A 55 3.19 17.63 -16.56
N ILE A 56 2.79 16.35 -16.48
CA ILE A 56 2.37 15.61 -17.69
C ILE A 56 1.19 16.29 -18.37
N MET A 57 0.23 16.77 -17.58
CA MET A 57 -0.95 17.47 -18.10
C MET A 57 -0.60 18.80 -18.76
N ALA A 58 0.38 19.52 -18.22
CA ALA A 58 0.85 20.78 -18.79
C ALA A 58 1.55 20.59 -20.14
N TYR A 59 2.27 19.47 -20.33
CA TYR A 59 3.02 19.20 -21.56
C TYR A 59 2.21 18.47 -22.64
N PHE A 60 1.39 17.49 -22.27
CA PHE A 60 0.65 16.63 -23.21
C PHE A 60 -0.83 17.00 -23.36
N GLY A 61 -1.33 17.91 -22.51
CA GLY A 61 -2.74 18.32 -22.50
C GLY A 61 -3.58 17.39 -21.64
N GLY A 62 -3.84 17.80 -20.39
CA GLY A 62 -4.71 17.08 -19.47
C GLY A 62 -6.14 17.61 -19.47
N GLY A 63 -7.12 16.69 -19.45
CA GLY A 63 -8.54 17.05 -19.29
C GLY A 63 -8.92 17.27 -17.82
N ASP A 64 -9.90 18.13 -17.55
CA ASP A 64 -10.40 18.42 -16.18
C ASP A 64 -10.80 17.15 -15.41
N TRP A 65 -11.32 16.13 -16.12
CA TRP A 65 -11.69 14.85 -15.54
C TRP A 65 -10.51 14.10 -14.92
N GLN A 66 -9.32 14.19 -15.52
CA GLN A 66 -8.12 13.55 -15.00
C GLN A 66 -7.63 14.24 -13.73
N PHE A 67 -7.79 15.57 -13.63
CA PHE A 67 -7.45 16.33 -12.43
C PHE A 67 -8.39 15.99 -11.28
N LEU A 68 -9.69 15.82 -11.58
CA LEU A 68 -10.67 15.34 -10.61
C LEU A 68 -10.32 13.94 -10.09
N VAL A 69 -10.00 13.00 -10.99
CA VAL A 69 -9.61 11.63 -10.61
C VAL A 69 -8.31 11.62 -9.80
N GLY A 70 -7.31 12.42 -10.18
CA GLY A 70 -6.07 12.58 -9.41
C GLY A 70 -6.32 13.09 -7.98
N ASN A 71 -7.19 14.08 -7.81
CA ASN A 71 -7.58 14.57 -6.48
C ASN A 71 -8.37 13.53 -5.66
N LEU A 72 -9.27 12.77 -6.27
CA LEU A 72 -9.97 11.68 -5.58
C LEU A 72 -8.99 10.60 -5.11
N SER A 73 -8.04 10.24 -5.97
CA SER A 73 -6.97 9.29 -5.65
C SER A 73 -6.10 9.80 -4.49
N PHE A 74 -5.85 11.11 -4.44
CA PHE A 74 -5.18 11.76 -3.32
C PHE A 74 -5.95 11.63 -2.01
N LEU A 75 -7.24 11.94 -2.03
CA LEU A 75 -8.12 11.84 -0.87
C LEU A 75 -8.20 10.41 -0.34
N MET A 76 -8.22 9.40 -1.23
CA MET A 76 -8.29 7.99 -0.85
C MET A 76 -7.10 7.53 0.02
N VAL A 77 -5.92 8.12 -0.18
CA VAL A 77 -4.73 7.84 0.66
C VAL A 77 -4.77 8.68 1.94
N LEU A 78 -5.29 9.89 1.87
CA LEU A 78 -5.38 10.80 3.00
C LEU A 78 -6.38 10.32 4.07
N ILE A 79 -7.50 9.71 3.66
CA ILE A 79 -8.54 9.23 4.57
C ILE A 79 -7.99 8.22 5.61
N PRO A 80 -7.34 7.10 5.22
CA PRO A 80 -6.75 6.16 6.18
C PRO A 80 -5.71 6.80 7.11
N ILE A 81 -4.96 7.78 6.60
CA ILE A 81 -3.90 8.47 7.34
C ILE A 81 -4.49 9.38 8.42
N LEU A 82 -5.50 10.19 8.06
CA LEU A 82 -6.21 11.04 9.03
C LEU A 82 -7.04 10.22 10.00
N ALA A 83 -7.62 9.11 9.56
CA ALA A 83 -8.35 8.17 10.41
C ALA A 83 -7.42 7.31 11.30
N ALA A 84 -6.11 7.57 11.29
CA ALA A 84 -5.09 6.87 12.05
C ALA A 84 -5.19 5.33 11.94
N GLN A 85 -5.61 4.85 10.77
CA GLN A 85 -5.84 3.43 10.50
C GLN A 85 -4.51 2.64 10.55
N PRO A 86 -4.57 1.33 10.87
CA PRO A 86 -3.38 0.50 10.87
C PRO A 86 -2.74 0.43 9.47
N VAL A 87 -1.42 0.24 9.45
CA VAL A 87 -0.57 0.28 8.24
C VAL A 87 -1.02 -0.71 7.16
N LYS A 88 -1.72 -1.78 7.55
CA LYS A 88 -2.37 -2.75 6.64
C LYS A 88 -3.36 -2.12 5.66
N TYR A 89 -3.95 -0.96 5.98
CA TYR A 89 -4.85 -0.23 5.08
C TYR A 89 -4.16 0.92 4.35
N ILE A 90 -3.11 1.51 4.94
CA ILE A 90 -2.36 2.62 4.34
C ILE A 90 -1.62 2.14 3.08
N PHE A 91 -0.92 1.00 3.15
CA PHE A 91 -0.19 0.46 2.00
C PHE A 91 -1.07 0.14 0.78
N PRO A 92 -2.19 -0.60 0.89
CA PRO A 92 -3.02 -0.88 -0.27
C PRO A 92 -3.70 0.38 -0.82
N ALA A 93 -4.11 1.32 0.03
CA ALA A 93 -4.64 2.60 -0.43
C ALA A 93 -3.60 3.39 -1.25
N PHE A 94 -2.35 3.45 -0.76
CA PHE A 94 -1.25 4.08 -1.48
C PHE A 94 -0.93 3.37 -2.80
N ALA A 95 -0.85 2.04 -2.80
CA ALA A 95 -0.57 1.25 -3.99
C ALA A 95 -1.64 1.47 -5.08
N LEU A 96 -2.92 1.51 -4.69
CA LEU A 96 -4.02 1.78 -5.60
C LEU A 96 -3.93 3.21 -6.16
N SER A 97 -3.62 4.19 -5.32
CA SER A 97 -3.43 5.58 -5.77
C SER A 97 -2.24 5.74 -6.72
N LEU A 98 -1.14 5.03 -6.45
CA LEU A 98 0.03 5.02 -7.32
C LEU A 98 -0.31 4.42 -8.68
N LEU A 99 -1.07 3.33 -8.72
CA LEU A 99 -1.55 2.74 -9.96
C LEU A 99 -2.46 3.69 -10.73
N LEU A 100 -3.37 4.40 -10.06
CA LEU A 100 -4.24 5.38 -10.72
C LEU A 100 -3.44 6.53 -11.32
N HIS A 101 -2.49 7.12 -10.59
CA HIS A 101 -1.63 8.17 -11.12
C HIS A 101 -0.78 7.66 -12.29
N ALA A 102 -0.20 6.48 -12.17
CA ALA A 102 0.58 5.86 -13.25
C ALA A 102 -0.28 5.61 -14.50
N ALA A 103 -1.53 5.16 -14.34
CA ALA A 103 -2.46 4.97 -15.44
C ALA A 103 -2.80 6.30 -16.12
N LEU A 104 -3.08 7.36 -15.36
CA LEU A 104 -3.35 8.69 -15.92
C LEU A 104 -2.14 9.26 -16.68
N ILE A 105 -0.93 9.05 -16.16
CA ILE A 105 0.31 9.45 -16.83
C ILE A 105 0.46 8.68 -18.15
N LEU A 106 0.24 7.36 -18.13
CA LEU A 106 0.31 6.53 -19.35
C LEU A 106 -0.72 6.93 -20.40
N VAL A 107 -1.96 7.24 -19.99
CA VAL A 107 -3.00 7.70 -20.93
C VAL A 107 -2.59 9.00 -21.60
N ASN A 108 -2.03 9.97 -20.86
CA ASN A 108 -1.56 11.23 -21.45
C ASN A 108 -0.29 11.08 -22.30
N LEU A 109 0.51 10.05 -22.07
CA LEU A 109 1.72 9.82 -22.87
C LEU A 109 1.42 9.09 -24.18
N LEU A 110 0.38 8.25 -24.20
CA LEU A 110 0.05 7.37 -25.32
C LEU A 110 -0.95 7.99 -26.31
N TYR A 111 -1.64 9.06 -25.87
CA TYR A 111 -2.64 9.80 -26.65
C TYR A 111 -2.10 11.17 -27.05
#